data_AF-A0A2X3CKL2-F1
#
_entry.id   AF-A0A2X3CKL2-F1
#
_cell.length_a   1.000
_cell.length_b   1.000
_cell.length_c   1.000
_cell.angle_alpha   90.00
_cell.angle_beta   90.00
_cell.angle_gamma   90.00
#
_symmetry.space_group_name_H-M   'P 1'
#
loop_
_entity.id
_entity.type
_entity.pdbx_description
1 polymer ?
#
loop_
_entity_poly.entity_id
_entity_poly.type
_entity_poly.pdbx_seq_one_letter_code
_entity_poly.pdbx_strand_id
1 'polypeptide(L)'
;MNGLVFPDRTPHPSLVEAKHAQQYFQFTLLSTSPLRVRIISEYLFRPTDNEVLRWQVQAAGEPLYHGDLTLALPPEGSDEITLLDSLILPEGARAVWLTLEVTQPQATAWSEAEHRVAWQQFPLPAPLALPAPTVPAGAPDLIVSDEVWQIRAGSQCWTIDRRTGLLSRWSVGGQEQLLTPPAWTSLFARRSTTTSGSAK
;
A
#
# COMPACT_ATOMS: atom_id res chain seq x y z
N MET A 1 -14.17 13.71 -21.07
CA MET A 1 -13.13 14.66 -20.64
C MET A 1 -11.92 13.80 -20.36
N ASN A 2 -10.90 13.85 -21.21
CA ASN A 2 -9.87 12.79 -21.32
C ASN A 2 -8.48 13.29 -20.91
N GLY A 3 -8.41 14.37 -20.14
CA GLY A 3 -7.16 14.97 -19.70
C GLY A 3 -6.61 14.28 -18.47
N LEU A 4 -5.28 14.21 -18.35
CA LEU A 4 -4.58 13.80 -17.12
C LEU A 4 -4.61 14.89 -16.04
N VAL A 5 -5.04 16.10 -16.40
CA VAL A 5 -5.23 17.24 -15.53
C VAL A 5 -6.60 17.88 -15.77
N PHE A 6 -7.15 18.44 -14.71
CA PHE A 6 -8.31 19.33 -14.80
C PHE A 6 -7.92 20.67 -15.48
N PRO A 7 -8.89 21.48 -15.92
CA PRO A 7 -8.61 22.78 -16.54
C PRO A 7 -7.82 23.76 -15.65
N ASP A 8 -7.92 23.61 -14.33
CA ASP A 8 -7.17 24.34 -13.30
C ASP A 8 -5.75 23.77 -13.04
N ARG A 9 -5.34 22.77 -13.83
CA ARG A 9 -4.09 22.00 -13.70
C ARG A 9 -4.00 21.12 -12.44
N THR A 10 -5.10 20.92 -11.72
CA THR A 10 -5.15 19.94 -10.64
C THR A 10 -4.97 18.53 -11.24
N PRO A 11 -4.09 17.69 -10.68
CA PRO A 11 -3.80 16.37 -11.23
C PRO A 11 -4.97 15.40 -11.04
N HIS A 12 -5.32 14.64 -12.07
CA HIS A 12 -6.18 13.47 -11.91
C HIS A 12 -5.38 12.30 -11.30
N PRO A 13 -6.03 11.33 -10.61
CA PRO A 13 -5.35 10.14 -10.10
C PRO A 13 -4.56 9.37 -11.18
N SER A 14 -5.04 9.37 -12.43
CA SER A 14 -4.36 8.75 -13.57
C SER A 14 -3.01 9.38 -13.92
N LEU A 15 -2.75 10.64 -13.51
CA LEU A 15 -1.44 11.26 -13.70
C LEU A 15 -0.37 10.58 -12.85
N VAL A 16 -0.73 10.05 -11.67
CA VAL A 16 0.19 9.32 -10.80
C VAL A 16 0.64 8.02 -11.46
N GLU A 17 -0.30 7.30 -12.08
CA GLU A 17 0.00 6.09 -12.85
C GLU A 17 0.85 6.41 -14.08
N ALA A 18 0.52 7.48 -14.82
CA ALA A 18 1.32 7.92 -15.95
C ALA A 18 2.76 8.29 -15.54
N LYS A 19 2.93 9.02 -14.42
CA LYS A 19 4.24 9.37 -13.87
C LYS A 19 5.07 8.12 -13.54
N HIS A 20 4.45 7.12 -12.93
CA HIS A 20 5.14 5.87 -12.58
C HIS A 20 5.50 5.05 -13.82
N ALA A 21 4.59 4.91 -14.78
CA ALA A 21 4.83 4.16 -16.01
C ALA A 21 5.88 4.81 -16.93
N GLN A 22 6.05 6.13 -16.86
CA GLN A 22 7.01 6.90 -17.68
C GLN A 22 8.31 7.26 -16.94
N GLN A 23 8.56 6.66 -15.78
CA GLN A 23 9.78 6.93 -15.02
C GLN A 23 11.02 6.36 -15.73
N TYR A 24 12.15 7.06 -15.65
CA TYR A 24 13.40 6.68 -16.33
C TYR A 24 14.29 5.71 -15.54
N PHE A 25 13.78 5.13 -14.45
CA PHE A 25 14.51 4.18 -13.64
C PHE A 25 13.72 2.88 -13.49
N GLN A 26 14.34 1.78 -13.88
CA GLN A 26 13.78 0.44 -13.67
C GLN A 26 14.48 -0.25 -12.50
N PHE A 27 13.69 -0.97 -11.71
CA PHE A 27 14.17 -1.68 -10.53
C PHE A 27 13.84 -3.16 -10.64
N THR A 28 14.79 -4.00 -10.25
CA THR A 28 14.60 -5.45 -10.15
C THR A 28 15.12 -5.94 -8.81
N LEU A 29 14.29 -6.63 -8.04
CA LEU A 29 14.73 -7.33 -6.84
C LEU A 29 15.51 -8.59 -7.25
N LEU A 30 16.80 -8.66 -6.91
CA LEU A 30 17.67 -9.78 -7.28
C LEU A 30 17.73 -10.85 -6.19
N SER A 31 17.81 -10.43 -4.93
CA SER A 31 17.89 -11.33 -3.76
C SER A 31 17.38 -10.63 -2.51
N THR A 32 16.93 -11.41 -1.53
CA THR A 32 16.46 -10.93 -0.22
C THR A 32 17.40 -11.27 0.93
N SER A 33 18.43 -12.09 0.69
CA SER A 33 19.47 -12.43 1.67
C SER A 33 20.76 -12.83 0.94
N PRO A 34 21.72 -11.91 0.75
CA PRO A 34 21.66 -10.48 1.08
C PRO A 34 20.60 -9.74 0.25
N LEU A 35 20.07 -8.63 0.77
CA LEU A 35 19.07 -7.80 0.08
C LEU A 35 19.74 -7.02 -1.05
N ARG A 36 19.53 -7.47 -2.28
CA ARG A 36 20.17 -6.92 -3.49
C ARG A 36 19.14 -6.49 -4.51
N VAL A 37 19.37 -5.32 -5.11
CA VAL A 37 18.53 -4.75 -6.16
C VAL A 37 19.37 -4.37 -7.36
N ARG A 38 18.83 -4.51 -8.56
CA ARG A 38 19.38 -3.94 -9.78
C ARG A 38 18.61 -2.67 -10.11
N ILE A 39 19.33 -1.62 -10.46
CA ILE A 39 18.77 -0.35 -10.93
C ILE A 39 19.30 -0.11 -12.34
N ILE A 40 18.41 0.28 -13.25
CA ILE A 40 18.74 0.57 -14.65
C ILE A 40 18.29 1.99 -14.94
N SER A 41 19.18 2.79 -15.53
CA SER A 41 18.88 4.12 -16.05
C SER A 41 18.41 3.99 -17.50
N GLU A 42 17.23 4.53 -17.82
CA GLU A 42 16.73 4.64 -19.20
C GLU A 42 17.06 6.01 -19.82
N TYR A 43 17.90 6.83 -19.17
CA TYR A 43 18.40 8.03 -19.81
C TYR A 43 19.30 7.68 -20.99
N LEU A 44 19.08 8.33 -22.12
CA LEU A 44 19.83 8.09 -23.35
C LEU A 44 21.13 8.91 -23.46
N PHE A 45 21.21 10.06 -22.78
CA PHE A 45 22.30 11.02 -22.97
C PHE A 45 22.92 11.58 -21.70
N ARG A 46 22.20 11.56 -20.57
CA ARG A 46 22.69 12.10 -19.30
C ARG A 46 23.05 10.96 -18.33
N PRO A 47 24.18 11.05 -17.63
CA PRO A 47 24.42 10.22 -16.47
C PRO A 47 23.52 10.64 -15.31
N THR A 48 23.44 9.83 -14.27
CA THR A 48 22.86 10.25 -13.00
C THR A 48 23.89 11.02 -12.20
N ASP A 49 23.71 12.33 -12.13
CA ASP A 49 24.60 13.28 -11.46
C ASP A 49 23.89 14.09 -10.37
N ASN A 50 22.56 13.96 -10.29
CA ASN A 50 21.71 14.61 -9.30
C ASN A 50 20.61 13.65 -8.84
N GLU A 51 20.94 12.37 -8.66
CA GLU A 51 19.97 11.36 -8.23
C GLU A 51 20.50 10.58 -7.03
N VAL A 52 19.66 10.48 -6.00
CA VAL A 52 19.89 9.68 -4.79
C VAL A 52 18.79 8.64 -4.69
N LEU A 53 19.18 7.38 -4.58
CA LEU A 53 18.31 6.29 -4.19
C LEU A 53 18.11 6.32 -2.68
N ARG A 54 16.88 6.58 -2.26
CA ARG A 54 16.41 6.33 -0.91
C ARG A 54 15.72 4.99 -0.88
N TRP A 55 16.05 4.16 0.09
CA TRP A 55 15.38 2.89 0.28
C TRP A 55 14.92 2.75 1.72
N GLN A 56 13.79 2.07 1.92
CA GLN A 56 13.31 1.70 3.23
C GLN A 56 12.70 0.29 3.21
N VAL A 57 12.92 -0.46 4.29
CA VAL A 57 12.20 -1.69 4.57
C VAL A 57 11.21 -1.41 5.69
N GLN A 58 9.94 -1.72 5.47
CA GLN A 58 8.86 -1.55 6.45
C GLN A 58 8.20 -2.89 6.75
N ALA A 59 7.73 -3.08 7.98
CA ALA A 59 6.86 -4.19 8.37
C ALA A 59 5.56 -3.64 8.96
N ALA A 60 4.42 -4.02 8.39
CA ALA A 60 3.11 -3.52 8.80
C ALA A 60 2.99 -1.97 8.85
N GLY A 61 3.76 -1.27 8.00
CA GLY A 61 3.81 0.21 7.95
C GLY A 61 4.92 0.84 8.79
N GLU A 62 5.55 0.09 9.70
CA GLU A 62 6.63 0.59 10.56
C GLU A 62 7.99 0.45 9.87
N PRO A 63 8.81 1.51 9.77
CA PRO A 63 10.14 1.44 9.18
C PRO A 63 11.12 0.64 10.06
N LEU A 64 11.77 -0.37 9.47
CA LEU A 64 12.78 -1.20 10.12
C LEU A 64 14.19 -0.79 9.72
N TYR A 65 14.41 -0.56 8.43
CA TYR A 65 15.70 -0.18 7.86
C TYR A 65 15.50 0.91 6.83
N HIS A 66 16.49 1.78 6.67
CA HIS A 66 16.53 2.78 5.61
C HIS A 66 17.97 3.11 5.25
N GLY A 67 18.15 3.73 4.09
CA GLY A 67 19.44 4.26 3.68
C GLY A 67 19.33 5.05 2.38
N ASP A 68 20.37 5.84 2.14
CA ASP A 68 20.49 6.69 0.97
C ASP A 68 21.78 6.34 0.23
N LEU A 69 21.71 6.23 -1.10
CA LEU A 69 22.86 5.97 -1.98
C LEU A 69 22.83 6.96 -3.14
N THR A 70 23.93 7.69 -3.35
CA THR A 70 24.09 8.50 -4.57
C THR A 70 24.24 7.58 -5.78
N LEU A 71 23.42 7.78 -6.80
CA LEU A 71 23.48 7.01 -8.03
C LEU A 71 24.48 7.66 -8.99
N ALA A 72 25.38 6.86 -9.56
CA ALA A 72 26.36 7.28 -10.56
C ALA A 72 26.33 6.32 -11.78
N LEU A 73 25.18 6.24 -12.44
CA LEU A 73 24.94 5.41 -13.62
C LEU A 73 25.23 6.20 -14.90
N PRO A 74 25.94 5.60 -15.89
CA PRO A 74 25.97 6.16 -17.23
C PRO A 74 24.60 6.07 -17.91
N PRO A 75 24.39 6.78 -19.04
CA PRO A 75 23.22 6.57 -19.89
C PRO A 75 23.05 5.10 -20.28
N GLU A 76 21.82 4.60 -20.25
CA GLU A 76 21.47 3.18 -20.47
C GLU A 76 22.21 2.19 -19.53
N GLY A 77 22.84 2.72 -18.48
CA GLY A 77 23.64 1.96 -17.52
C GLY A 77 22.81 1.22 -16.49
N SER A 78 23.43 0.24 -15.84
CA SER A 78 22.83 -0.48 -14.72
C SER A 78 23.85 -0.72 -13.61
N ASP A 79 23.36 -0.83 -12.38
CA ASP A 79 24.16 -1.19 -11.22
C ASP A 79 23.41 -2.17 -10.29
N GLU A 80 24.17 -3.00 -9.59
CA GLU A 80 23.66 -3.97 -8.62
C GLU A 80 24.09 -3.58 -7.21
N ILE A 81 23.14 -3.11 -6.43
CA ILE A 81 23.40 -2.55 -5.11
C ILE A 81 22.97 -3.56 -4.05
N THR A 82 23.87 -3.85 -3.12
CA THR A 82 23.54 -4.56 -1.88
C THR A 82 23.08 -3.52 -0.85
N LEU A 83 21.79 -3.56 -0.50
CA LEU A 83 21.17 -2.64 0.46
C LEU A 83 21.43 -3.08 1.90
N LEU A 84 21.33 -4.39 2.16
CA LEU A 84 21.57 -5.01 3.46
C LEU A 84 22.23 -6.38 3.28
N ASP A 85 23.27 -6.67 4.05
CA ASP A 85 23.90 -8.00 4.05
C ASP A 85 22.98 -9.07 4.67
N SER A 86 22.21 -8.69 5.68
CA SER A 86 21.26 -9.55 6.36
C SER A 86 20.02 -8.76 6.77
N LEU A 87 18.84 -9.29 6.43
CA LEU A 87 17.55 -8.72 6.81
C LEU A 87 17.05 -9.43 8.06
N ILE A 88 17.14 -8.77 9.22
CA ILE A 88 16.64 -9.30 10.49
C ILE A 88 15.25 -8.72 10.73
N LEU A 89 14.25 -9.59 10.79
CA LEU A 89 12.87 -9.19 11.01
C LEU A 89 12.48 -9.44 12.48
N PRO A 90 11.71 -8.53 13.09
CA PRO A 90 11.18 -8.76 14.43
C PRO A 90 10.22 -9.96 14.45
N GLU A 91 10.08 -10.61 15.60
CA GLU A 91 9.11 -11.69 15.77
C GLU A 91 7.69 -11.19 15.48
N GLY A 92 6.94 -11.94 14.66
CA GLY A 92 5.61 -11.51 14.24
C GLY A 92 5.58 -10.46 13.12
N ALA A 93 6.73 -10.13 12.51
CA ALA A 93 6.77 -9.27 11.33
C ALA A 93 5.82 -9.78 10.24
N ARG A 94 4.96 -8.89 9.74
CA ARG A 94 3.98 -9.17 8.69
C ARG A 94 3.98 -8.04 7.67
N ALA A 95 3.53 -8.33 6.46
CA ALA A 95 3.46 -7.35 5.37
C ALA A 95 4.77 -6.55 5.26
N VAL A 96 5.87 -7.28 5.02
CA VAL A 96 7.20 -6.69 4.89
C VAL A 96 7.39 -6.20 3.46
N TRP A 97 7.78 -4.95 3.30
CA TRP A 97 7.92 -4.29 2.01
C TRP A 97 9.24 -3.54 1.92
N LEU A 98 9.93 -3.68 0.79
CA LEU A 98 11.01 -2.80 0.38
C LEU A 98 10.43 -1.70 -0.50
N THR A 99 10.70 -0.45 -0.18
CA THR A 99 10.40 0.71 -1.02
C THR A 99 11.70 1.33 -1.48
N LEU A 100 11.81 1.58 -2.79
CA LEU A 100 12.91 2.26 -3.44
C LEU A 100 12.37 3.56 -4.04
N GLU A 101 13.06 4.67 -3.82
CA GLU A 101 12.70 5.98 -4.35
C GLU A 101 13.94 6.67 -4.89
N VAL A 102 13.87 7.20 -6.11
CA VAL A 102 14.93 8.03 -6.65
C VAL A 102 14.48 9.48 -6.57
N THR A 103 15.30 10.28 -5.89
CA THR A 103 15.05 11.69 -5.59
C THR A 103 16.17 12.54 -6.15
N GLN A 104 15.84 13.77 -6.55
CA GLN A 104 16.82 14.76 -6.99
C GLN A 104 17.12 15.72 -5.84
N PRO A 105 18.26 15.62 -5.15
CA PRO A 105 18.53 16.44 -3.98
C PRO A 105 18.65 17.93 -4.33
N GLN A 106 19.20 18.27 -5.49
CA GLN A 106 19.29 19.66 -5.95
C GLN A 106 18.10 20.02 -6.84
N ALA A 107 17.60 21.25 -6.69
CA ALA A 107 16.60 21.81 -7.57
C ALA A 107 17.10 21.91 -9.02
N THR A 108 16.20 21.72 -9.97
CA THR A 108 16.46 21.91 -11.40
C THR A 108 15.59 23.04 -11.94
N ALA A 109 15.72 23.36 -13.24
CA ALA A 109 14.86 24.35 -13.87
C ALA A 109 13.36 23.96 -13.88
N TRP A 110 13.02 22.69 -13.65
CA TRP A 110 11.66 22.15 -13.75
C TRP A 110 11.19 21.42 -12.49
N SER A 111 12.07 21.19 -11.51
CA SER A 111 11.77 20.50 -10.26
C SER A 111 12.37 21.23 -9.07
N GLU A 112 11.63 21.23 -7.97
CA GLU A 112 12.17 21.64 -6.67
C GLU A 112 13.23 20.63 -6.19
N ALA A 113 14.03 21.04 -5.20
CA ALA A 113 14.87 20.11 -4.47
C ALA A 113 14.04 18.98 -3.85
N GLU A 114 14.65 17.80 -3.72
CA GLU A 114 14.02 16.58 -3.19
C GLU A 114 12.90 16.01 -4.06
N HIS A 115 12.84 16.37 -5.34
CA HIS A 115 11.81 15.86 -6.24
C HIS A 115 11.97 14.36 -6.53
N ARG A 116 10.94 13.57 -6.22
CA ARG A 116 10.90 12.13 -6.52
C ARG A 116 10.62 11.89 -8.01
N VAL A 117 11.61 11.34 -8.72
CA VAL A 117 11.54 11.05 -10.16
C VAL A 117 11.10 9.62 -10.47
N ALA A 118 11.39 8.67 -9.59
CA ALA A 118 11.00 7.27 -9.76
C ALA A 118 10.78 6.61 -8.41
N TRP A 119 9.97 5.56 -8.38
CA TRP A 119 9.84 4.71 -7.20
C TRP A 119 9.38 3.30 -7.56
N GLN A 120 9.63 2.35 -6.67
CA GLN A 120 9.10 1.00 -6.78
C GLN A 120 8.99 0.35 -5.40
N GLN A 121 8.02 -0.55 -5.25
CA GLN A 121 7.85 -1.33 -4.03
C GLN A 121 7.88 -2.83 -4.32
N PHE A 122 8.59 -3.59 -3.49
CA PHE A 122 8.68 -5.05 -3.59
C PHE A 122 8.21 -5.70 -2.28
N PRO A 123 7.36 -6.74 -2.35
CA PRO A 123 7.06 -7.55 -1.18
C PRO A 123 8.30 -8.37 -0.81
N LEU A 124 8.67 -8.36 0.47
CA LEU A 124 9.74 -9.21 0.99
C LEU A 124 9.17 -10.42 1.73
N PRO A 125 9.88 -11.57 1.74
CA PRO A 125 9.51 -12.71 2.55
C PRO A 125 9.39 -12.31 4.02
N ALA A 126 8.23 -12.57 4.61
CA ALA A 126 7.99 -12.42 6.03
C ALA A 126 7.83 -13.82 6.65
N PRO A 127 8.25 -14.03 7.91
CA PRO A 127 7.92 -15.25 8.63
C PRO A 127 6.40 -15.45 8.62
N LEU A 128 5.95 -16.68 8.35
CA LEU A 128 4.56 -17.07 8.55
C LEU A 128 4.28 -17.16 10.06
N ALA A 129 4.20 -16.02 10.72
CA ALA A 129 3.76 -15.94 12.10
C ALA A 129 2.23 -15.96 12.13
N LEU A 130 1.66 -17.06 12.59
CA LEU A 130 0.27 -17.04 13.04
C LEU A 130 0.23 -16.13 14.26
N PRO A 131 -0.64 -15.11 14.31
CA PRO A 131 -0.83 -14.36 15.53
C PRO A 131 -1.21 -15.36 16.62
N ALA A 132 -0.52 -15.30 17.77
CA ALA A 132 -0.87 -16.14 18.91
C ALA A 132 -2.37 -15.96 19.18
N PRO A 133 -3.14 -17.05 19.37
CA PRO A 133 -4.56 -16.94 19.61
C PRO A 133 -4.76 -16.03 20.81
N THR A 134 -5.40 -14.88 20.58
CA THR A 134 -5.79 -14.00 21.66
C THR A 134 -6.82 -14.77 22.46
N VAL A 135 -6.48 -15.20 23.67
CA VAL A 135 -7.44 -15.84 24.57
C VAL A 135 -8.52 -14.79 24.82
N PRO A 136 -9.77 -15.01 24.38
CA PRO A 136 -10.83 -14.04 24.62
C PRO A 136 -10.99 -13.84 26.12
N ALA A 137 -11.18 -12.59 26.57
CA ALA A 137 -11.38 -12.27 27.98
C ALA A 137 -12.68 -12.85 28.58
N GLY A 138 -13.51 -13.51 27.77
CA GLY A 138 -14.72 -14.22 28.16
C GLY A 138 -15.46 -14.78 26.94
N ALA A 139 -16.32 -15.78 27.17
CA ALA A 139 -17.23 -16.26 26.13
C ALA A 139 -18.33 -15.21 25.87
N PRO A 140 -18.73 -14.99 24.62
CA PRO A 140 -19.86 -14.12 24.32
C PRO A 140 -21.18 -14.74 24.83
N ASP A 141 -22.07 -13.91 25.36
CA ASP A 141 -23.43 -14.32 25.70
C ASP A 141 -24.32 -14.30 24.47
N LEU A 142 -25.07 -15.38 24.25
CA LEU A 142 -26.07 -15.47 23.19
C LEU A 142 -27.47 -15.50 23.79
N ILE A 143 -28.26 -14.48 23.48
CA ILE A 143 -29.69 -14.40 23.81
C ILE A 143 -30.47 -14.72 22.54
N VAL A 144 -31.27 -15.77 22.60
CA VAL A 144 -32.06 -16.27 21.48
C VAL A 144 -33.52 -15.89 21.68
N SER A 145 -34.08 -15.19 20.71
CA SER A 145 -35.53 -14.94 20.60
C SER A 145 -36.06 -15.46 19.27
N ASP A 146 -37.37 -15.42 19.07
CA ASP A 146 -38.02 -15.88 17.83
C ASP A 146 -37.68 -14.97 16.62
N GLU A 147 -37.46 -13.67 16.87
CA GLU A 147 -37.21 -12.69 15.82
C GLU A 147 -35.73 -12.37 15.64
N VAL A 148 -34.95 -12.39 16.72
CA VAL A 148 -33.54 -11.97 16.70
C VAL A 148 -32.61 -12.88 17.51
N TRP A 149 -31.35 -12.95 17.08
CA TRP A 149 -30.23 -13.38 17.90
C TRP A 149 -29.49 -12.15 18.42
N GLN A 150 -29.31 -12.06 19.72
CA GLN A 150 -28.53 -10.99 20.34
C GLN A 150 -27.26 -11.55 20.95
N ILE A 151 -26.12 -11.11 20.45
CA ILE A 151 -24.79 -11.55 20.88
C ILE A 151 -24.16 -10.42 21.68
N ARG A 152 -23.70 -10.67 22.90
CA ARG A 152 -23.01 -9.68 23.76
C ARG A 152 -21.60 -10.13 24.08
N ALA A 153 -20.62 -9.25 23.90
CA ALA A 153 -19.24 -9.47 24.30
C ALA A 153 -18.64 -8.18 24.86
N GLY A 154 -18.40 -8.14 26.17
CA GLY A 154 -17.97 -6.91 26.86
C GLY A 154 -18.98 -5.78 26.67
N SER A 155 -18.52 -4.63 26.17
CA SER A 155 -19.38 -3.47 25.87
C SER A 155 -20.11 -3.57 24.53
N GLN A 156 -19.86 -4.62 23.75
CA GLN A 156 -20.39 -4.77 22.40
C GLN A 156 -21.65 -5.64 22.41
N CYS A 157 -22.64 -5.23 21.61
CA CYS A 157 -23.86 -5.98 21.41
C CYS A 157 -24.25 -5.95 19.93
N TRP A 158 -24.43 -7.13 19.35
CA TRP A 158 -24.89 -7.33 17.98
C TRP A 158 -26.29 -7.94 17.99
N THR A 159 -27.18 -7.45 17.13
CA THR A 159 -28.51 -8.04 16.93
C THR A 159 -28.62 -8.49 15.48
N ILE A 160 -28.91 -9.76 15.29
CA ILE A 160 -29.08 -10.40 13.99
C ILE A 160 -30.56 -10.76 13.85
N ASP A 161 -31.19 -10.27 12.79
CA ASP A 161 -32.57 -10.63 12.46
C ASP A 161 -32.61 -12.05 11.89
N ARG A 162 -33.45 -12.91 12.47
CA ARG A 162 -33.51 -14.33 12.12
C ARG A 162 -34.24 -14.61 10.82
N ARG A 163 -35.10 -13.70 10.35
CA ARG A 163 -35.87 -13.85 9.12
C ARG A 163 -35.02 -13.50 7.90
N THR A 164 -34.19 -12.46 8.04
CA THR A 164 -33.35 -11.93 6.97
C THR A 164 -31.91 -12.44 7.05
N GLY A 165 -31.46 -12.92 8.21
CA GLY A 165 -30.08 -13.30 8.47
C GLY A 165 -29.12 -12.11 8.58
N LEU A 166 -29.64 -10.87 8.57
CA LEU A 166 -28.82 -9.65 8.53
C LEU A 166 -28.53 -9.14 9.93
N LEU A 167 -27.34 -8.57 10.12
CA LEU A 167 -27.02 -7.76 11.29
C LEU A 167 -27.91 -6.51 11.27
N SER A 168 -28.91 -6.44 12.15
CA SER A 168 -29.86 -5.35 12.20
C SER A 168 -29.38 -4.19 13.08
N ARG A 169 -28.60 -4.48 14.12
CA ARG A 169 -28.02 -3.47 15.03
C ARG A 169 -26.65 -3.87 15.54
N TRP A 170 -25.82 -2.87 15.80
CA TRP A 170 -24.57 -3.03 16.51
C TRP A 170 -24.36 -1.82 17.41
N SER A 171 -24.24 -2.08 18.71
CA SER A 171 -23.98 -1.04 19.71
C SER A 171 -22.70 -1.32 20.48
N VAL A 172 -21.97 -0.25 20.83
CA VAL A 172 -20.79 -0.29 21.71
C VAL A 172 -21.04 0.65 22.88
N GLY A 173 -21.00 0.14 24.11
CA GLY A 173 -21.30 0.95 25.31
C GLY A 173 -22.72 1.55 25.30
N GLY A 174 -23.67 0.90 24.62
CA GLY A 174 -25.04 1.39 24.44
C GLY A 174 -25.23 2.41 23.31
N GLN A 175 -24.16 2.80 22.59
CA GLN A 175 -24.26 3.69 21.42
C GLN A 175 -24.33 2.88 20.13
N GLU A 176 -25.39 3.11 19.34
CA GLU A 176 -25.61 2.49 18.03
C GLU A 176 -24.52 2.95 17.03
N GLN A 177 -23.87 1.98 16.39
CA GLN A 177 -22.80 2.19 15.40
C GLN A 177 -23.29 2.06 13.96
N LEU A 178 -24.49 1.51 13.75
CA LEU A 178 -25.08 1.32 12.44
C LEU A 178 -26.22 2.33 12.24
N LEU A 179 -26.05 3.23 11.28
CA LEU A 179 -27.15 4.08 10.79
C LEU A 179 -28.06 3.31 9.83
N THR A 180 -27.56 2.26 9.21
CA THR A 180 -28.33 1.37 8.32
C THR A 180 -27.77 -0.04 8.50
N PRO A 181 -28.63 -1.07 8.62
CA PRO A 181 -28.19 -2.45 8.59
C PRO A 181 -27.29 -2.66 7.37
N PRO A 182 -26.12 -3.30 7.49
CA PRO A 182 -25.33 -3.63 6.33
C PRO A 182 -26.17 -4.55 5.44
N ALA A 183 -26.61 -4.00 4.30
CA ALA A 183 -27.26 -4.75 3.25
C ALA A 183 -26.21 -5.68 2.62
N TRP A 184 -25.99 -6.83 3.25
CA TRP A 184 -25.17 -7.92 2.69
C TRP A 184 -25.90 -8.66 1.57
N THR A 185 -27.06 -8.18 1.12
CA THR A 185 -27.58 -8.42 -0.23
C THR A 185 -26.68 -7.70 -1.24
N SER A 186 -25.48 -8.26 -1.42
CA SER A 186 -24.67 -8.20 -2.61
C SER A 186 -24.72 -6.88 -3.40
N LEU A 187 -23.89 -5.92 -3.01
CA LEU A 187 -23.48 -4.83 -3.90
C LEU A 187 -22.65 -5.42 -5.07
N PHE A 188 -23.35 -5.97 -6.08
CA PHE A 188 -22.77 -6.36 -7.37
C PHE A 188 -22.67 -5.17 -8.34
N ALA A 189 -23.13 -3.99 -7.92
CA ALA A 189 -23.17 -2.79 -8.74
C ALA A 189 -22.18 -1.74 -8.23
N ARG A 190 -21.33 -1.25 -9.15
CA ARG A 190 -20.66 0.04 -9.02
C ARG A 190 -21.37 1.06 -9.89
N ARG A 191 -21.39 2.33 -9.48
CA ARG A 191 -21.85 3.41 -10.38
C ARG A 191 -21.03 3.36 -11.67
N SER A 192 -21.68 3.49 -12.81
CA SER A 192 -21.02 3.47 -14.10
C SER A 192 -20.05 4.64 -14.22
N THR A 193 -18.78 4.33 -14.47
CA THR A 193 -17.76 5.31 -14.87
C THR A 193 -17.70 5.35 -16.39
N THR A 194 -17.44 6.52 -16.98
CA THR A 194 -17.22 6.65 -18.42
C THR A 194 -15.90 5.98 -18.79
N THR A 195 -15.94 4.72 -19.23
CA THR A 195 -14.76 4.04 -19.79
C THR A 195 -14.74 4.27 -21.30
N SER A 196 -14.05 5.30 -21.78
CA SER A 196 -13.84 5.47 -23.22
C SER A 196 -12.67 4.59 -23.68
N GLY A 197 -12.92 3.29 -23.82
CA GLY A 197 -12.01 2.39 -24.52
C GLY A 197 -12.19 2.55 -26.03
N SER A 198 -11.36 3.37 -26.66
CA SER A 198 -11.20 3.35 -28.12
C SER A 198 -10.11 2.33 -28.45
N ALA A 199 -10.50 1.07 -28.66
CA ALA A 199 -9.65 0.12 -29.34
C ALA A 199 -9.66 0.46 -30.84
N LYS A 200 -8.47 0.72 -31.41
CA LYS A 200 -8.21 0.65 -32.84
C LYS A 200 -7.35 -0.58 -33.10
#